data_AF-A0A534PPW6-F1
#
_entry.id   AF-A0A534PPW6-F1
#
_cell.length_a   1.000
_cell.length_b   1.000
_cell.length_c   1.000
_cell.angle_alpha   90.00
_cell.angle_beta   90.00
_cell.angle_gamma   90.00
#
_symmetry.space_group_name_H-M   'P 1'
#
loop_
_entity.id
_entity.type
_entity.pdbx_description
1 polymer ?
#
loop_
_entity_poly.entity_id
_entity_poly.type
_entity_poly.pdbx_seq_one_letter_code
_entity_poly.pdbx_strand_id
1 'polypeptide(L)'
;MAVLLNQASNLCVRIELLRRISDGTRSPAALEMEVAVERYQTQGHRFEPMLKVAKATVLDMDLIQFLQALEELLDGRGQGDPPSAALEASVEPAIGLRLVGGPEAYLVELGVDLLNVLQPVAGMSSERGNDLVLYRFAANQRAALAFCSALLGEFEKFPTDPSKVHPGEAS
;
A
#
# COMPACT_ATOMS: atom_id res chain seq x y z
N MET A 1 -6.59 5.68 -9.11
CA MET A 1 -6.52 5.82 -7.66
C MET A 1 -7.42 4.77 -7.03
N ALA A 2 -6.96 4.09 -5.99
CA ALA A 2 -7.74 3.11 -5.22
C ALA A 2 -8.15 3.70 -3.86
N VAL A 3 -9.41 3.50 -3.48
CA VAL A 3 -9.99 4.05 -2.25
C VAL A 3 -10.71 2.97 -1.45
N LEU A 4 -10.39 2.87 -0.17
CA LEU A 4 -11.05 1.99 0.78
C LEU A 4 -11.77 2.81 1.84
N LEU A 5 -13.10 2.77 1.81
CA LEU A 5 -13.96 3.44 2.77
C LEU A 5 -14.46 2.46 3.82
N ASN A 6 -14.33 2.83 5.08
CA ASN A 6 -15.00 2.16 6.17
C ASN A 6 -16.00 3.11 6.84
N GLN A 7 -17.28 2.85 6.62
CA GLN A 7 -18.38 3.63 7.20
C GLN A 7 -18.49 3.48 8.72
N ALA A 8 -18.02 2.38 9.32
CA ALA A 8 -18.07 2.17 10.76
C ALA A 8 -17.00 2.96 11.51
N SER A 9 -15.81 3.13 10.92
CA SER A 9 -14.70 3.88 11.53
C SER A 9 -14.55 5.30 10.98
N ASN A 10 -15.37 5.69 10.00
CA ASN A 10 -15.25 6.95 9.26
C ASN A 10 -13.86 7.15 8.63
N LEU A 11 -13.11 6.08 8.38
CA LEU A 11 -11.79 6.16 7.77
C LEU A 11 -11.86 5.93 6.25
N CYS A 12 -11.04 6.68 5.54
CA CYS A 12 -10.77 6.56 4.12
C CYS A 12 -9.28 6.32 3.95
N VAL A 13 -8.89 5.22 3.31
CA VAL A 13 -7.52 4.99 2.86
C VAL A 13 -7.49 5.14 1.36
N ARG A 14 -6.53 5.92 0.87
CA ARG A 14 -6.31 6.15 -0.56
C ARG A 14 -4.88 5.78 -0.92
N ILE A 15 -4.74 5.02 -2.00
CA ILE A 15 -3.45 4.69 -2.62
C ILE A 15 -3.52 5.08 -4.09
N GLU A 16 -2.47 5.75 -4.57
CA GLU A 16 -2.37 6.19 -5.94
C GLU A 16 -0.97 5.94 -6.48
N LEU A 17 -0.88 5.22 -7.61
CA LEU A 17 0.37 5.00 -8.33
C LEU A 17 0.54 6.19 -9.28
N LEU A 18 1.61 6.96 -9.10
CA LEU A 18 1.79 8.24 -9.79
C LEU A 18 2.57 8.09 -11.09
N ARG A 19 3.74 7.45 -11.02
CA ARG A 19 4.64 7.33 -12.18
C ARG A 19 5.73 6.27 -11.99
N ARG A 20 6.30 5.85 -13.11
CA ARG A 20 7.51 5.01 -13.19
C ARG A 20 8.74 5.81 -12.76
N ILE A 21 9.45 5.34 -11.74
CA ILE A 21 10.73 5.91 -11.29
C ILE A 21 11.91 5.19 -11.95
N SER A 22 11.81 3.86 -12.07
CA SER A 22 12.82 3.02 -12.73
C SER A 22 12.16 1.92 -13.54
N ASP A 23 12.75 1.60 -14.69
CA ASP A 23 12.32 0.56 -15.62
C ASP A 23 12.99 -0.81 -15.38
N GLY A 24 13.88 -0.93 -14.40
CA GLY A 24 14.58 -2.18 -14.12
C GLY A 24 15.93 -2.34 -14.82
N THR A 25 16.36 -1.40 -15.66
CA THR A 25 17.56 -1.57 -16.50
C THR A 25 18.87 -1.39 -15.72
N ARG A 26 18.92 -0.40 -14.81
CA ARG A 26 20.12 -0.06 -14.01
C ARG A 26 19.90 -0.09 -12.51
N SER A 27 18.63 -0.14 -12.10
CA SER A 27 18.18 -0.24 -10.72
C SER A 27 16.85 -0.99 -10.72
N PRO A 28 16.42 -1.57 -9.59
CA PRO A 28 15.15 -2.28 -9.52
C PRO A 28 13.98 -1.44 -10.06
N ALA A 29 13.09 -2.09 -10.80
CA ALA A 29 11.92 -1.42 -11.36
C ALA A 29 10.99 -0.95 -10.22
N ALA A 30 10.58 0.31 -10.27
CA ALA A 30 9.93 0.97 -9.13
C ALA A 30 8.93 2.04 -9.57
N LEU A 31 7.87 2.20 -8.77
CA LEU A 31 6.83 3.20 -8.90
C LEU A 31 6.89 4.22 -7.77
N GLU A 32 6.54 5.45 -8.12
CA GLU A 32 6.17 6.48 -7.16
C GLU A 32 4.71 6.28 -6.77
N MET A 33 4.41 6.31 -5.48
CA MET A 33 3.06 6.22 -4.96
C MET A 33 2.75 7.31 -3.93
N GLU A 34 1.50 7.74 -3.90
CA GLU A 34 0.92 8.58 -2.84
C GLU A 34 -0.01 7.72 -1.97
N VAL A 35 0.08 7.90 -0.66
CA VAL A 35 -0.83 7.27 0.30
C VAL A 35 -1.43 8.33 1.22
N ALA A 36 -2.74 8.27 1.39
CA ALA A 36 -3.44 9.17 2.29
C ALA A 36 -4.43 8.41 3.18
N VAL A 37 -4.55 8.88 4.41
CA VAL A 37 -5.59 8.47 5.36
C VAL A 37 -6.38 9.71 5.72
N GLU A 38 -7.69 9.62 5.57
CA GLU A 38 -8.62 10.70 5.86
C GLU A 38 -9.71 10.20 6.81
N ARG A 39 -10.28 11.11 7.59
CA ARG A 39 -11.43 10.83 8.45
C ARG A 39 -12.62 11.66 8.03
N TYR A 40 -13.76 11.00 7.81
CA TYR A 40 -15.02 11.68 7.59
C TYR A 40 -15.48 12.39 8.86
N GLN A 41 -15.68 13.71 8.75
CA GLN A 41 -16.24 14.55 9.79
C GLN A 41 -17.73 14.78 9.53
N THR A 42 -18.57 14.34 10.45
CA THR A 42 -20.03 14.47 10.35
C THR A 42 -20.48 15.93 10.42
N GLN A 43 -19.84 16.75 11.25
CA GLN A 43 -20.21 18.17 11.44
C GLN A 43 -19.92 19.05 10.21
N GLY A 44 -19.03 18.61 9.32
CA GLY A 44 -18.66 19.34 8.10
C GLY A 44 -18.93 18.59 6.80
N HIS A 45 -19.50 17.38 6.89
CA HIS A 45 -19.72 16.45 5.78
C HIS A 45 -18.53 16.32 4.81
N ARG A 46 -17.31 16.28 5.34
CA ARG A 46 -16.08 16.27 4.54
C ARG A 46 -15.04 15.31 5.11
N PHE A 47 -14.15 14.85 4.26
CA PHE A 47 -12.96 14.09 4.68
C PHE A 47 -11.86 15.07 5.09
N GLU A 48 -11.33 14.89 6.29
CA GLU A 48 -10.17 15.64 6.80
C GLU A 48 -8.92 14.76 6.73
N PRO A 49 -7.79 15.28 6.24
CA PRO A 49 -6.55 14.53 6.17
C PRO A 49 -6.03 14.21 7.57
N MET A 50 -5.80 12.93 7.85
CA MET A 50 -5.11 12.46 9.06
C MET A 50 -3.62 12.22 8.80
N LEU A 51 -3.30 11.65 7.65
CA LEU A 51 -1.93 11.39 7.20
C LEU A 51 -1.89 11.52 5.68
N LYS A 52 -0.84 12.15 5.16
CA LYS A 52 -0.54 12.16 3.74
C LYS A 52 0.94 11.91 3.52
N VAL A 53 1.25 10.79 2.89
CA VAL A 53 2.57 10.50 2.33
C VAL A 53 2.53 10.86 0.86
N ALA A 54 3.07 12.03 0.52
CA ALA A 54 3.05 12.55 -0.85
C ALA A 54 3.97 11.79 -1.82
N LYS A 55 4.97 11.08 -1.30
CA LYS A 55 5.92 10.32 -2.10
C LYS A 55 6.44 9.13 -1.32
N ALA A 56 6.11 7.93 -1.77
CA ALA A 56 6.74 6.68 -1.36
C ALA A 56 7.16 5.90 -2.61
N THR A 57 8.13 5.02 -2.46
CA THR A 57 8.64 4.18 -3.56
C THR A 57 8.25 2.73 -3.31
N VAL A 58 7.55 2.12 -4.27
CA VAL A 58 7.19 0.70 -4.25
C VAL A 58 7.91 -0.01 -5.38
N LEU A 59 8.53 -1.15 -5.08
CA LEU A 59 9.17 -1.98 -6.10
C LEU A 59 8.11 -2.80 -6.83
N ASP A 60 8.32 -3.04 -8.12
CA ASP A 60 7.38 -3.84 -8.90
C ASP A 60 7.26 -5.26 -8.34
N MET A 61 8.35 -5.86 -7.85
CA MET A 61 8.32 -7.18 -7.23
C MET A 61 7.44 -7.22 -5.97
N ASP A 62 7.57 -6.22 -5.10
CA ASP A 62 6.76 -6.12 -3.87
C ASP A 62 5.27 -5.94 -4.23
N LEU A 63 4.99 -5.13 -5.25
CA LEU A 63 3.64 -4.91 -5.75
C LEU A 63 3.05 -6.17 -6.40
N ILE A 64 3.81 -6.90 -7.22
CA ILE A 64 3.37 -8.15 -7.83
C ILE A 64 3.05 -9.19 -6.77
N GLN A 65 3.94 -9.38 -5.79
CA GLN A 65 3.72 -10.34 -4.69
C GLN A 65 2.48 -9.97 -3.88
N PHE A 66 2.29 -8.68 -3.59
CA PHE A 66 1.10 -8.21 -2.89
C PHE A 66 -0.17 -8.51 -3.69
N LEU A 67 -0.20 -8.20 -4.99
CA LEU A 67 -1.37 -8.41 -5.84
C LEU A 67 -1.71 -9.92 -5.96
N GLN A 68 -0.70 -10.78 -6.09
CA GLN A 68 -0.90 -12.24 -6.09
C GLN A 68 -1.48 -12.74 -4.77
N ALA A 69 -0.90 -12.34 -3.63
CA ALA A 69 -1.41 -12.70 -2.32
C ALA A 69 -2.83 -12.16 -2.09
N LEU A 70 -3.14 -10.99 -2.65
CA LEU A 70 -4.45 -10.36 -2.59
C LEU A 70 -5.48 -11.14 -3.40
N GLU A 71 -5.16 -11.56 -4.62
CA GLU A 71 -6.02 -12.43 -5.44
C GLU A 71 -6.29 -13.76 -4.73
N GLU A 72 -5.26 -14.40 -4.17
CA GLU A 72 -5.43 -15.63 -3.39
C GLU A 72 -6.32 -15.43 -2.16
N LEU A 73 -6.14 -14.33 -1.42
CA LEU A 73 -6.97 -13.97 -0.27
C LEU A 73 -8.44 -13.79 -0.67
N LEU A 74 -8.70 -13.15 -1.81
CA LEU A 74 -10.05 -12.89 -2.32
C LEU A 74 -10.73 -14.16 -2.86
N ASP A 75 -9.97 -15.05 -3.49
CA ASP A 75 -10.46 -16.33 -4.00
C ASP A 75 -10.63 -17.39 -2.90
N GLY A 76 -10.32 -17.07 -1.64
CA GLY A 76 -10.32 -18.03 -0.54
C GLY A 76 -9.24 -19.11 -0.67
N ARG A 77 -8.21 -18.84 -1.49
CA ARG A 77 -7.07 -19.71 -1.78
C ARG A 77 -5.79 -19.33 -1.02
N GLY A 78 -5.83 -18.23 -0.26
CA GLY A 78 -4.69 -17.72 0.50
C GLY A 78 -4.04 -18.80 1.36
N GLN A 79 -2.73 -18.96 1.20
CA GLN A 79 -1.96 -19.88 2.03
C GLN A 79 -1.66 -19.24 3.39
N GLY A 80 -2.23 -19.79 4.47
CA GLY A 80 -2.05 -19.32 5.84
C GLY A 80 -3.37 -19.29 6.62
N ASP A 81 -3.30 -19.46 7.94
CA ASP A 81 -4.45 -19.33 8.83
C ASP A 81 -4.18 -18.22 9.87
N PRO A 82 -4.84 -17.05 9.77
CA PRO A 82 -5.75 -16.62 8.70
C PRO A 82 -4.98 -16.17 7.43
N PRO A 83 -5.59 -16.28 6.23
CA PRO A 83 -4.97 -15.84 4.99
C PRO A 83 -4.74 -14.32 5.01
N SER A 84 -3.66 -13.86 4.37
CA SER A 84 -3.30 -12.45 4.35
C SER A 84 -2.56 -12.01 3.10
N ALA A 85 -2.70 -10.73 2.74
CA ALA A 85 -1.92 -10.07 1.69
C ALA A 85 -1.23 -8.84 2.28
N ALA A 86 0.05 -8.65 2.00
CA ALA A 86 0.84 -7.53 2.53
C ALA A 86 1.62 -6.81 1.41
N LEU A 87 1.55 -5.48 1.39
CA LEU A 87 2.39 -4.61 0.57
C LEU A 87 3.36 -3.88 1.49
N GLU A 88 4.65 -4.00 1.24
CA GLU A 88 5.67 -3.21 1.94
C GLU A 88 6.45 -2.37 0.93
N ALA A 89 6.15 -1.07 0.87
CA ALA A 89 6.98 -0.12 0.13
C ALA A 89 8.29 0.07 0.91
N SER A 90 9.42 -0.16 0.26
CA SER A 90 10.69 -0.44 0.93
C SER A 90 11.65 0.75 1.01
N VAL A 91 11.42 1.83 0.23
CA VAL A 91 12.41 2.89 -0.03
C VAL A 91 11.88 4.31 0.21
N GLU A 92 11.35 4.56 1.42
CA GLU A 92 11.20 5.90 2.02
C GLU A 92 9.95 6.73 1.64
N PRO A 93 9.00 6.94 2.58
CA PRO A 93 8.82 6.19 3.84
C PRO A 93 8.39 4.76 3.57
N ALA A 94 8.64 3.87 4.53
CA ALA A 94 8.14 2.51 4.41
C ALA A 94 6.63 2.49 4.67
N ILE A 95 5.87 1.87 3.77
CA ILE A 95 4.42 1.76 3.88
C ILE A 95 4.04 0.29 3.86
N GLY A 96 3.48 -0.17 4.96
CA GLY A 96 2.89 -1.49 5.10
C GLY A 96 1.38 -1.42 4.94
N LEU A 97 0.80 -2.16 3.98
CA LEU A 97 -0.65 -2.40 3.92
C LEU A 97 -0.89 -3.90 4.04
N ARG A 98 -1.66 -4.32 5.03
CA ARG A 98 -2.01 -5.72 5.25
C ARG A 98 -3.53 -5.91 5.29
N LEU A 99 -4.01 -6.90 4.55
CA LEU A 99 -5.39 -7.37 4.63
C LEU A 99 -5.38 -8.78 5.21
N VAL A 100 -6.19 -9.02 6.24
CA VAL A 100 -6.30 -10.30 6.94
C VAL A 100 -7.76 -10.61 7.17
N GLY A 101 -8.22 -11.81 6.92
CA GLY A 101 -9.59 -12.19 7.27
C GLY A 101 -10.20 -13.21 6.34
N GLY A 102 -11.51 -13.12 6.15
CA GLY A 102 -12.29 -14.11 5.43
C GLY A 102 -13.46 -13.50 4.66
N PRO A 103 -14.33 -14.35 4.07
CA PRO A 103 -15.31 -13.96 3.06
C PRO A 103 -16.29 -12.86 3.51
N GLU A 104 -16.53 -12.71 4.81
CA GLU A 104 -17.50 -11.73 5.33
C GLU A 104 -16.86 -10.37 5.70
N ALA A 105 -15.64 -10.40 6.24
CA ALA A 105 -14.97 -9.22 6.76
C ALA A 105 -13.44 -9.36 6.73
N TYR A 106 -12.79 -8.26 6.37
CA TYR A 106 -11.34 -8.13 6.34
C TYR A 106 -10.90 -7.11 7.39
N LEU A 107 -9.95 -7.49 8.22
CA LEU A 107 -9.15 -6.55 8.99
C LEU A 107 -8.11 -5.94 8.04
N VAL A 108 -8.13 -4.62 7.97
CA VAL A 108 -7.16 -3.83 7.20
C VAL A 108 -6.24 -3.16 8.19
N GLU A 109 -4.94 -3.32 7.99
CA GLU A 109 -3.89 -2.64 8.73
C GLU A 109 -3.04 -1.83 7.77
N LEU A 110 -2.92 -0.53 8.04
CA LEU A 110 -1.99 0.35 7.32
C LEU A 110 -0.96 0.89 8.32
N GLY A 111 0.29 0.49 8.13
CA GLY A 111 1.45 0.99 8.83
C GLY A 111 2.23 1.98 7.96
N VAL A 112 2.62 3.11 8.52
CA VAL A 112 3.58 4.02 7.88
C VAL A 112 4.72 4.27 8.84
N ASP A 113 5.92 3.89 8.41
CA ASP A 113 7.15 4.18 9.14
C ASP A 113 7.60 5.61 8.80
N LEU A 114 7.55 6.48 9.80
CA LEU A 114 7.87 7.88 9.65
C LEU A 114 9.35 8.21 9.87
N LEU A 115 10.24 7.22 10.01
CA LEU A 115 11.68 7.42 10.19
C LEU A 115 12.27 8.49 9.25
N ASN A 116 11.87 8.48 7.98
CA ASN A 116 12.38 9.41 6.96
C ASN A 116 11.49 10.65 6.74
N VAL A 117 10.42 10.80 7.53
CA VAL A 117 9.44 11.89 7.44
C VAL A 117 9.53 12.81 8.65
N LEU A 118 9.81 12.25 9.84
CA LEU A 118 10.01 13.03 11.05
C LEU A 118 11.38 13.70 11.01
N GLN A 119 11.42 14.99 11.34
CA GLN A 119 12.68 15.62 11.69
C GLN A 119 13.20 14.98 12.99
N PRO A 120 14.49 14.63 13.09
CA PRO A 120 15.07 14.12 14.32
C PRO A 120 14.81 15.12 15.46
N VAL A 121 13.98 14.74 16.42
CA VAL A 121 13.73 15.56 17.61
C VAL A 121 14.77 15.20 18.67
N ALA A 122 15.54 16.19 19.11
CA ALA A 122 16.40 16.13 20.31
C ALA A 122 17.39 14.95 20.39
N GLY A 123 18.02 14.54 19.28
CA GLY A 123 19.08 13.53 19.31
C GLY A 123 18.62 12.10 19.60
N MET A 124 17.30 11.82 19.52
CA MET A 124 16.79 10.46 19.56
C MET A 124 17.16 9.75 18.25
N SER A 125 17.94 8.67 18.33
CA SER A 125 18.14 7.78 17.17
C SER A 125 16.84 7.05 16.89
N SER A 126 16.33 7.18 15.67
CA SER A 126 15.20 6.39 15.21
C SER A 126 15.71 5.19 14.44
N GLU A 127 15.13 4.02 14.71
CA GLU A 127 15.35 2.79 13.94
C GLU A 127 14.05 2.48 13.18
N ARG A 128 14.17 1.73 12.08
CA ARG A 128 13.00 1.28 11.30
C ARG A 128 11.99 0.58 12.24
N GLY A 129 10.73 0.99 12.18
CA GLY A 129 9.63 0.47 13.00
C GLY A 129 9.40 1.19 14.33
N ASN A 130 10.30 2.08 14.77
CA ASN A 130 10.12 2.82 16.03
C ASN A 130 9.12 3.98 15.89
N ASP A 131 9.08 4.63 14.72
CA ASP A 131 8.17 5.75 14.44
C ASP A 131 6.99 5.32 13.56
N LEU A 132 6.30 4.25 13.98
CA LEU A 132 5.18 3.66 13.24
C LEU A 132 3.85 4.36 13.55
N VAL A 133 3.18 4.88 12.53
CA VAL A 133 1.75 5.20 12.60
C VAL A 133 0.95 4.02 12.05
N LEU A 134 0.05 3.49 12.88
CA LEU A 134 -0.76 2.32 12.55
C LEU A 134 -2.25 2.65 12.56
N TYR A 135 -2.92 2.37 11.44
CA TYR A 135 -4.37 2.43 11.31
C TYR A 135 -4.93 1.02 11.16
N ARG A 136 -5.89 0.65 12.00
CA ARG A 136 -6.58 -0.64 11.94
C ARG A 136 -8.07 -0.45 11.83
N PHE A 137 -8.70 -1.10 10.86
CA PHE A 137 -10.16 -1.05 10.71
C PHE A 137 -10.70 -2.25 9.94
N ALA A 138 -11.97 -2.59 10.17
CA ALA A 138 -12.64 -3.68 9.46
C ALA A 138 -13.32 -3.18 8.17
N ALA A 139 -13.02 -3.76 7.03
CA ALA A 139 -13.73 -3.53 5.78
C ALA A 139 -14.64 -4.72 5.47
N ASN A 140 -15.87 -4.44 4.98
CA ASN A 140 -16.71 -5.49 4.42
C ASN A 140 -16.12 -6.00 3.10
N GLN A 141 -16.49 -7.22 2.71
CA GLN A 141 -15.98 -7.89 1.50
C GLN A 141 -16.12 -7.02 0.25
N ARG A 142 -17.28 -6.39 0.04
CA ARG A 142 -17.55 -5.58 -1.15
C ARG A 142 -16.61 -4.37 -1.26
N ALA A 143 -16.35 -3.69 -0.14
CA ALA A 143 -15.45 -2.54 -0.10
C ALA A 143 -13.99 -2.96 -0.32
N ALA A 144 -13.57 -4.07 0.29
CA ALA A 144 -12.25 -4.66 0.05
C ALA A 144 -12.07 -5.02 -1.43
N LEU A 145 -13.01 -5.77 -2.03
CA LEU A 145 -12.98 -6.15 -3.45
C LEU A 145 -12.91 -4.94 -4.39
N ALA A 146 -13.71 -3.90 -4.14
CA ALA A 146 -13.69 -2.69 -4.95
C ALA A 146 -12.34 -1.96 -4.88
N PHE A 147 -11.75 -1.88 -3.68
CA PHE A 147 -10.43 -1.30 -3.49
C PHE A 147 -9.34 -2.11 -4.23
N CYS A 148 -9.40 -3.44 -4.15
CA CYS A 148 -8.44 -4.34 -4.83
C CYS A 148 -8.55 -4.22 -6.35
N SER A 149 -9.77 -4.24 -6.89
CA SER A 149 -10.00 -4.06 -8.33
C SER A 149 -9.49 -2.70 -8.81
N ALA A 150 -9.66 -1.64 -8.01
CA ALA A 150 -9.09 -0.34 -8.33
C ALA A 150 -7.56 -0.33 -8.31
N LEU A 151 -6.92 -1.03 -7.36
CA LEU A 151 -5.46 -1.17 -7.31
C LEU A 151 -4.91 -1.92 -8.54
N LEU A 152 -5.56 -3.02 -8.93
CA LEU A 152 -5.21 -3.76 -10.15
C LEU A 152 -5.31 -2.87 -11.39
N GLY A 153 -6.40 -2.11 -11.53
CA GLY A 153 -6.56 -1.15 -12.62
C GLY A 153 -5.55 0.00 -12.61
N GLU A 154 -5.00 0.37 -11.45
CA GLU A 154 -3.88 1.32 -11.38
C GLU A 154 -2.58 0.70 -11.87
N PHE A 155 -2.32 -0.57 -11.52
CA PHE A 155 -1.11 -1.27 -11.94
C PHE A 155 -1.05 -1.45 -13.47
N GLU A 156 -2.20 -1.74 -14.10
CA GLU A 156 -2.29 -1.84 -15.56
C GLU A 156 -1.83 -0.57 -16.31
N LYS A 157 -1.90 0.61 -15.67
CA LYS A 157 -1.42 1.87 -16.25
C LYS A 157 0.11 1.95 -16.34
N PHE A 158 0.80 1.10 -15.58
CA PHE A 158 2.25 1.06 -15.51
C PHE A 158 2.76 -0.34 -15.81
N PRO A 159 2.49 -0.88 -17.02
CA PRO A 159 2.78 -2.27 -17.35
C PRO A 159 4.26 -2.57 -17.09
N THR A 160 4.50 -3.53 -16.21
CA THR A 160 5.78 -4.19 -16.06
C THR A 160 5.98 -5.05 -17.29
N ASP A 161 6.86 -4.63 -18.20
CA ASP A 161 7.24 -5.44 -19.36
C ASP A 161 8.45 -6.30 -18.97
N PRO A 162 8.27 -7.58 -18.58
CA PRO A 162 9.39 -8.47 -18.29
C PRO A 162 10.24 -8.78 -19.53
N SER A 163 9.77 -8.49 -20.75
CA SER A 163 10.46 -8.86 -21.99
C SER A 163 11.64 -7.96 -22.35
N LYS A 164 11.84 -6.84 -21.62
CA LYS A 164 12.94 -5.88 -21.87
C LYS A 164 14.12 -6.00 -20.92
N VAL A 165 14.07 -6.90 -19.95
CA VAL A 165 15.27 -7.29 -19.20
C VAL A 165 16.10 -8.18 -20.11
N HIS A 166 16.85 -7.57 -21.03
CA HIS A 166 17.96 -8.27 -21.66
C HIS A 166 18.88 -8.74 -20.52
N PRO A 167 19.15 -10.05 -20.37
CA PRO A 167 20.25 -10.46 -19.52
C PRO A 167 21.49 -9.79 -20.09
N GLY A 168 22.00 -8.78 -19.37
CA GLY A 168 23.11 -7.96 -19.86
C GLY A 168 24.26 -8.86 -20.27
N GLU A 169 24.81 -8.60 -21.46
CA GLU A 169 26.18 -8.98 -21.74
C GLU A 169 27.04 -8.46 -20.59
N ALA A 170 27.78 -9.37 -19.95
CA ALA A 170 28.75 -9.01 -18.94
C ALA A 170 29.80 -8.08 -19.57
N SER A 171 29.87 -6.85 -19.07
CA SER A 171 30.97 -5.92 -19.30
C SER A 171 31.84 -5.82 -18.06
#